data_AF-A0A1K1Q3V1-F1
#
_entry.id   AF-A0A1K1Q3V1-F1
#
_cell.length_a   1.000
_cell.length_b   1.000
_cell.length_c   1.000
_cell.angle_alpha   90.00
_cell.angle_beta   90.00
_cell.angle_gamma   90.00
#
_symmetry.space_group_name_H-M   'P 1'
#
loop_
_entity.id
_entity.type
_entity.pdbx_description
1 polymer ?
#
loop_
_entity_poly.entity_id
_entity_poly.type
_entity_poly.pdbx_seq_one_letter_code
_entity_poly.pdbx_strand_id
1 'polypeptide(L)'
;MKKFALLIAVATIVSCSHDDDSKKAETTTTTNAYKAEGFVTINEGQAGFTAGLESGDRFGRDHDKIGDVDGDGVTDFIVGARSDDDGATDAGAVYILFMNNDGTVKSNQKISMLAGGFTDTLNAGNFFGYGVAGIGDYNNDGIPDIAVSSPVAPNNSLYIIHLNTDGTVKSFVKNENIIANGLTAIGDLNGDNRIDLVACVPGSNDGGNNRGAIDILFLNDESKVMYGNTVTISDTQGGLGAGLGDDDQFGGREVAMLGDIDNDGNKELAVGAFMSNGGKGAVWILSLDNTTYNVISKIKITEGLNGFTDELTSDVNPNGTYGANFGHAMCAAGDIDGDGIPDLITGANQQYEGWGYILYLNEDKTVKSFSRINNDDGGFELNLESEERFSRSISFAGDLKGDGSIAVNFGGGAGGTGTLYTLFFRPQ
;
A
#
# COMPACT_ATOMS: atom_id res chain seq x y z
N MET A 1 -52.51 29.28 76.77
CA MET A 1 -51.65 30.38 77.27
C MET A 1 -50.68 30.77 76.16
N LYS A 2 -50.64 32.07 75.80
CA LYS A 2 -49.73 32.81 74.88
C LYS A 2 -49.79 32.39 73.38
N LYS A 3 -50.28 33.16 72.40
CA LYS A 3 -50.09 34.56 71.89
C LYS A 3 -48.73 34.84 71.20
N PHE A 4 -48.82 35.14 69.88
CA PHE A 4 -48.03 36.08 69.02
C PHE A 4 -46.54 35.73 68.73
N ALA A 5 -45.89 36.05 67.60
CA ALA A 5 -46.17 36.92 66.44
C ALA A 5 -45.32 36.56 65.19
N LEU A 6 -45.92 36.85 64.03
CA LEU A 6 -45.45 37.40 62.75
C LEU A 6 -43.96 37.79 62.55
N LEU A 7 -43.38 37.39 61.40
CA LEU A 7 -42.56 38.29 60.58
C LEU A 7 -42.73 37.96 59.08
N ILE A 8 -43.05 39.00 58.31
CA ILE A 8 -43.22 39.03 56.84
C ILE A 8 -41.89 39.48 56.22
N ALA A 9 -41.46 38.87 55.12
CA ALA A 9 -40.76 39.57 54.03
C ALA A 9 -40.88 38.78 52.71
N VAL A 10 -41.12 39.54 51.65
CA VAL A 10 -41.50 39.18 50.28
C VAL A 10 -40.28 38.87 49.41
N ALA A 11 -40.37 37.91 48.47
CA ALA A 11 -39.77 37.97 47.14
C ALA A 11 -40.27 36.83 46.22
N THR A 12 -41.05 37.19 45.20
CA THR A 12 -41.42 36.41 44.00
C THR A 12 -40.22 36.22 43.08
N ILE A 13 -40.01 35.00 42.55
CA ILE A 13 -39.52 34.79 41.17
C ILE A 13 -40.12 33.49 40.61
N VAL A 14 -40.72 33.60 39.42
CA VAL A 14 -41.16 32.53 38.51
C VAL A 14 -39.98 32.12 37.64
N SER A 15 -39.77 30.83 37.36
CA SER A 15 -39.14 30.43 36.10
C SER A 15 -39.57 29.04 35.65
N CYS A 16 -39.67 28.91 34.34
CA CYS A 16 -40.35 27.90 33.56
C CYS A 16 -39.41 26.78 33.09
N SER A 17 -40.03 25.71 32.58
CA SER A 17 -39.48 24.51 31.96
C SER A 17 -38.38 24.72 30.93
N HIS A 18 -37.43 23.79 30.88
CA HIS A 18 -36.77 23.34 29.66
C HIS A 18 -36.78 21.80 29.68
N ASP A 19 -37.39 21.22 28.64
CA ASP A 19 -37.31 19.79 28.32
C ASP A 19 -35.89 19.49 27.85
N ASP A 20 -35.23 18.52 28.47
CA ASP A 20 -33.94 17.99 28.04
C ASP A 20 -34.20 16.64 27.35
N ASP A 21 -34.50 16.72 26.06
CA ASP A 21 -34.59 15.58 25.14
C ASP A 21 -33.16 15.11 24.82
N SER A 22 -32.55 14.39 25.77
CA SER A 22 -31.28 13.71 25.53
C SER A 22 -31.54 12.52 24.60
N LYS A 23 -31.40 12.77 23.29
CA LYS A 23 -31.17 11.72 22.30
C LYS A 23 -29.95 10.92 22.74
N LYS A 24 -30.19 9.74 23.29
CA LYS A 24 -29.19 8.68 23.36
C LYS A 24 -28.71 8.47 21.93
N ALA A 25 -27.44 8.80 21.66
CA ALA A 25 -26.77 8.33 20.47
C ALA A 25 -26.85 6.80 20.49
N GLU A 26 -27.62 6.23 19.55
CA GLU A 26 -27.41 4.84 19.17
C GLU A 26 -25.97 4.75 18.70
N THR A 27 -25.15 4.04 19.47
CA THR A 27 -23.84 3.59 19.03
C THR A 27 -24.11 2.60 17.91
N THR A 28 -24.15 3.08 16.68
CA THR A 28 -24.19 2.22 15.51
C THR A 28 -22.87 1.45 15.55
N THR A 29 -22.90 0.21 16.04
CA THR A 29 -21.83 -0.74 15.81
C THR A 29 -21.76 -0.90 14.30
N THR A 30 -20.83 -0.20 13.65
CA THR A 30 -20.37 -0.49 12.30
C THR A 30 -19.88 -1.93 12.35
N THR A 31 -20.75 -2.84 11.91
CA THR A 31 -20.34 -4.22 11.69
C THR A 31 -19.45 -4.16 10.47
N ASN A 32 -18.16 -4.43 10.66
CA ASN A 32 -17.24 -4.56 9.55
C ASN A 32 -17.79 -5.63 8.59
N ALA A 33 -17.62 -5.42 7.29
CA ALA A 33 -18.00 -6.41 6.28
C ALA A 33 -17.08 -7.65 6.27
N TYR A 34 -16.15 -7.70 7.21
CA TYR A 34 -15.25 -8.81 7.45
C TYR A 34 -15.18 -9.12 8.95
N LYS A 35 -14.74 -10.34 9.26
CA LYS A 35 -14.30 -10.71 10.60
C LYS A 35 -12.77 -10.65 10.66
N ALA A 36 -12.22 -9.87 11.58
CA ALA A 36 -10.79 -9.87 11.89
C ALA A 36 -10.39 -11.18 12.55
N GLU A 37 -9.38 -11.87 12.03
CA GLU A 37 -8.92 -13.18 12.53
C GLU A 37 -7.54 -13.13 13.19
N GLY A 38 -7.02 -11.93 13.38
CA GLY A 38 -5.71 -11.67 13.99
C GLY A 38 -4.65 -11.30 12.97
N PHE A 39 -3.42 -11.14 13.45
CA PHE A 39 -2.29 -10.70 12.64
C PHE A 39 -0.99 -11.34 13.13
N VAL A 40 0.03 -11.32 12.25
CA VAL A 40 1.40 -11.68 12.57
C VAL A 40 2.29 -10.46 12.34
N THR A 41 3.19 -10.19 13.28
CA THR A 41 4.24 -9.17 13.15
C THR A 41 5.56 -9.82 12.79
N ILE A 42 6.09 -9.44 11.63
CA ILE A 42 7.37 -9.91 11.10
C ILE A 42 8.38 -8.76 11.19
N ASN A 43 9.31 -8.88 12.13
CA ASN A 43 10.49 -8.02 12.30
C ASN A 43 11.64 -8.85 12.89
N GLU A 44 12.83 -8.26 13.01
CA GLU A 44 14.03 -8.96 13.45
C GLU A 44 13.83 -9.67 14.80
N GLY A 45 13.90 -11.00 14.81
CA GLY A 45 13.75 -11.84 16.00
C GLY A 45 12.31 -12.22 16.34
N GLN A 46 11.31 -11.85 15.53
CA GLN A 46 9.90 -12.21 15.72
C GLN A 46 9.36 -13.07 14.58
N ALA A 47 8.31 -13.84 14.87
CA ALA A 47 7.60 -14.67 13.88
C ALA A 47 8.50 -15.54 12.99
N GLY A 48 9.59 -16.07 13.54
CA GLY A 48 10.54 -16.92 12.80
C GLY A 48 11.51 -16.17 11.87
N PHE A 49 11.43 -14.83 11.82
CA PHE A 49 12.32 -14.00 11.02
C PHE A 49 13.58 -13.62 11.80
N THR A 50 14.74 -13.87 11.21
CA THR A 50 16.05 -13.46 11.72
C THR A 50 16.97 -13.27 10.52
N ALA A 51 17.39 -12.04 10.29
CA ALA A 51 18.15 -11.63 9.12
C ALA A 51 19.36 -10.75 9.47
N GLY A 52 19.51 -10.37 10.75
CA GLY A 52 20.53 -9.43 11.18
C GLY A 52 20.26 -8.00 10.70
N LEU A 53 18.99 -7.60 10.57
CA LEU A 53 18.64 -6.24 10.18
C LEU A 53 19.20 -5.21 11.16
N GLU A 54 19.73 -4.12 10.61
CA GLU A 54 20.22 -2.96 11.35
C GLU A 54 19.19 -1.82 11.35
N SER A 55 19.29 -0.97 12.37
CA SER A 55 18.45 0.22 12.47
C SER A 55 18.69 1.13 11.27
N GLY A 56 17.67 1.33 10.45
CA GLY A 56 17.79 2.13 9.24
C GLY A 56 17.83 1.35 7.93
N ASP A 57 17.83 0.02 7.95
CA ASP A 57 17.76 -0.82 6.74
C ASP A 57 16.44 -0.64 5.98
N ARG A 58 15.40 -0.16 6.68
CA ARG A 58 14.07 0.16 6.13
C ARG A 58 13.38 -1.05 5.50
N PHE A 59 13.48 -2.19 6.17
CA PHE A 59 12.73 -3.39 5.85
C PHE A 59 11.22 -3.12 5.83
N GLY A 60 10.48 -3.79 4.94
CA GLY A 60 9.01 -3.72 4.93
C GLY A 60 8.46 -2.39 4.44
N ARG A 61 9.26 -1.55 3.75
CA ARG A 61 8.75 -0.34 3.11
C ARG A 61 8.27 -0.56 1.69
N ASP A 62 8.57 -1.72 1.09
CA ASP A 62 7.91 -2.30 -0.08
C ASP A 62 7.95 -3.80 0.08
N HIS A 63 6.88 -4.47 -0.33
CA HIS A 63 6.77 -5.91 -0.22
C HIS A 63 5.62 -6.43 -1.08
N ASP A 64 5.76 -7.66 -1.57
CA ASP A 64 4.72 -8.31 -2.36
C ASP A 64 4.76 -9.83 -2.16
N LYS A 65 3.69 -10.52 -2.56
CA LYS A 65 3.75 -11.97 -2.73
C LYS A 65 4.51 -12.30 -4.01
N ILE A 66 5.26 -13.40 -4.01
CA ILE A 66 5.99 -13.86 -5.20
C ILE A 66 5.40 -15.15 -5.78
N GLY A 67 4.67 -15.91 -4.97
CA GLY A 67 4.26 -17.29 -5.29
C GLY A 67 5.05 -18.29 -4.45
N ASP A 68 4.90 -19.58 -4.74
CA ASP A 68 5.59 -20.67 -4.04
C ASP A 68 6.97 -20.91 -4.68
N VAL A 69 8.04 -20.41 -4.05
CA VAL A 69 9.41 -20.51 -4.61
C VAL A 69 10.08 -21.81 -4.21
N ASP A 70 9.84 -22.33 -3.00
CA ASP A 70 10.46 -23.58 -2.53
C ASP A 70 9.65 -24.84 -2.86
N GLY A 71 8.44 -24.69 -3.42
CA GLY A 71 7.58 -25.77 -3.90
C GLY A 71 6.86 -26.51 -2.77
N ASP A 72 6.70 -25.88 -1.61
CA ASP A 72 6.06 -26.50 -0.44
C ASP A 72 4.53 -26.30 -0.37
N GLY A 73 3.97 -25.54 -1.31
CA GLY A 73 2.56 -25.23 -1.44
C GLY A 73 2.12 -23.98 -0.68
N VAL A 74 3.04 -23.24 -0.05
CA VAL A 74 2.78 -21.97 0.64
C VAL A 74 3.28 -20.82 -0.23
N THR A 75 2.53 -19.72 -0.28
CA THR A 75 2.98 -18.52 -0.99
C THR A 75 4.05 -17.79 -0.19
N ASP A 76 5.17 -17.50 -0.84
CA ASP A 76 6.30 -16.75 -0.29
C ASP A 76 6.19 -15.26 -0.58
N PHE A 77 6.97 -14.46 0.15
CA PHE A 77 7.00 -13.00 0.02
C PHE A 77 8.39 -12.49 -0.40
N ILE A 78 8.40 -11.33 -1.05
CA ILE A 78 9.58 -10.48 -1.21
C ILE A 78 9.41 -9.21 -0.39
N VAL A 79 10.48 -8.80 0.30
CA VAL A 79 10.50 -7.58 1.09
C VAL A 79 11.77 -6.79 0.82
N GLY A 80 11.62 -5.49 0.54
CA GLY A 80 12.73 -4.57 0.36
C GLY A 80 13.32 -4.07 1.68
N ALA A 81 14.65 -4.09 1.79
CA ALA A 81 15.45 -3.42 2.82
C ALA A 81 16.37 -2.41 2.12
N ARG A 82 15.74 -1.39 1.56
CA ARG A 82 16.37 -0.50 0.58
C ARG A 82 17.58 0.28 1.08
N SER A 83 17.77 0.38 2.40
CA SER A 83 18.89 1.12 3.00
C SER A 83 19.93 0.20 3.65
N ASP A 84 19.86 -1.10 3.40
CA ASP A 84 20.87 -2.06 3.82
C ASP A 84 22.25 -1.69 3.23
N ASP A 85 23.28 -1.74 4.07
CA ASP A 85 24.64 -1.28 3.77
C ASP A 85 25.55 -2.39 3.20
N ASP A 86 25.02 -3.58 2.90
CA ASP A 86 25.81 -4.73 2.48
C ASP A 86 26.49 -4.51 1.12
N GLY A 87 27.80 -4.24 1.20
CA GLY A 87 28.69 -3.95 0.08
C GLY A 87 28.96 -2.46 -0.16
N ALA A 88 27.99 -1.57 0.07
CA ALA A 88 28.17 -0.11 0.07
C ALA A 88 27.03 0.59 0.83
N THR A 89 27.27 1.81 1.33
CA THR A 89 26.29 2.58 2.10
C THR A 89 24.99 2.79 1.33
N ASP A 90 23.85 2.40 1.89
CA ASP A 90 22.53 2.45 1.27
C ASP A 90 22.52 1.80 -0.14
N ALA A 91 23.33 0.75 -0.37
CA ALA A 91 23.30 -0.01 -1.62
C ALA A 91 21.96 -0.73 -1.76
N GLY A 92 21.39 -1.20 -0.64
CA GLY A 92 20.10 -1.84 -0.53
C GLY A 92 20.14 -3.37 -0.72
N ALA A 93 19.10 -4.03 -0.20
CA ALA A 93 18.89 -5.46 -0.29
C ALA A 93 17.40 -5.80 -0.44
N VAL A 94 17.13 -7.04 -0.86
CA VAL A 94 15.80 -7.67 -0.72
C VAL A 94 15.91 -8.97 0.04
N TYR A 95 14.81 -9.39 0.66
CA TYR A 95 14.68 -10.65 1.36
C TYR A 95 13.53 -11.44 0.77
N ILE A 96 13.81 -12.69 0.40
CA ILE A 96 12.78 -13.69 0.14
C ILE A 96 12.40 -14.30 1.49
N LEU A 97 11.12 -14.25 1.83
CA LEU A 97 10.60 -14.87 3.04
C LEU A 97 9.82 -16.11 2.64
N PHE A 98 10.34 -17.27 3.01
CA PHE A 98 9.62 -18.53 2.91
C PHE A 98 8.61 -18.60 4.04
N MET A 99 7.34 -18.77 3.73
CA MET A 99 6.26 -18.58 4.70
C MET A 99 5.71 -19.91 5.24
N ASN A 100 5.14 -19.88 6.43
CA ASN A 100 4.22 -20.88 6.92
C ASN A 100 2.78 -20.43 6.68
N ASN A 101 1.84 -21.37 6.58
CA ASN A 101 0.41 -21.06 6.42
C ASN A 101 -0.18 -20.18 7.53
N ASP A 102 0.43 -20.13 8.72
CA ASP A 102 -0.03 -19.28 9.82
C ASP A 102 0.43 -17.81 9.70
N GLY A 103 1.18 -17.46 8.65
CA GLY A 103 1.74 -16.13 8.42
C GLY A 103 3.12 -15.90 9.04
N THR A 104 3.69 -16.88 9.74
CA THR A 104 5.07 -16.79 10.26
C THR A 104 6.10 -17.15 9.19
N VAL A 105 7.35 -16.72 9.38
CA VAL A 105 8.46 -17.01 8.47
C VAL A 105 9.08 -18.36 8.82
N LYS A 106 9.16 -19.26 7.84
CA LYS A 106 9.83 -20.56 7.88
C LYS A 106 11.35 -20.41 7.75
N SER A 107 11.77 -19.62 6.77
CA SER A 107 13.17 -19.27 6.51
C SER A 107 13.26 -18.00 5.65
N ASN A 108 14.43 -17.40 5.54
CA ASN A 108 14.63 -16.24 4.67
C ASN A 108 15.95 -16.33 3.89
N GLN A 109 15.98 -15.69 2.72
CA GLN A 109 17.16 -15.56 1.86
C GLN A 109 17.38 -14.10 1.48
N LYS A 110 18.55 -13.55 1.86
CA LYS A 110 18.98 -12.20 1.48
C LYS A 110 19.55 -12.18 0.05
N ILE A 111 19.18 -11.17 -0.72
CA ILE A 111 19.80 -10.83 -2.01
C ILE A 111 20.31 -9.38 -1.90
N SER A 112 21.62 -9.20 -2.04
CA SER A 112 22.32 -7.91 -1.94
C SER A 112 23.54 -7.92 -2.87
N MET A 113 24.35 -6.86 -2.88
CA MET A 113 25.59 -6.86 -3.65
C MET A 113 26.58 -7.97 -3.22
N LEU A 114 26.52 -8.45 -1.96
CA LEU A 114 27.44 -9.44 -1.42
C LEU A 114 26.78 -10.79 -1.05
N ALA A 115 25.46 -10.93 -1.20
CA ALA A 115 24.72 -12.12 -0.79
C ALA A 115 23.68 -12.54 -1.84
N GLY A 116 23.27 -13.82 -1.78
CA GLY A 116 22.18 -14.34 -2.60
C GLY A 116 22.49 -14.51 -4.09
N GLY A 117 23.76 -14.40 -4.50
CA GLY A 117 24.17 -14.65 -5.88
C GLY A 117 23.91 -13.50 -6.86
N PHE A 118 23.51 -12.32 -6.38
CA PHE A 118 23.39 -11.13 -7.21
C PHE A 118 24.78 -10.60 -7.57
N THR A 119 25.08 -10.56 -8.88
CA THR A 119 26.44 -10.29 -9.38
C THR A 119 26.61 -8.93 -10.05
N ASP A 120 25.59 -8.06 -10.04
CA ASP A 120 25.76 -6.69 -10.50
C ASP A 120 26.41 -5.81 -9.43
N THR A 121 27.05 -4.73 -9.86
CA THR A 121 27.64 -3.76 -8.94
C THR A 121 26.65 -2.65 -8.63
N LEU A 122 26.35 -2.49 -7.34
CA LEU A 122 25.60 -1.36 -6.81
C LEU A 122 26.57 -0.32 -6.25
N ASN A 123 26.19 0.95 -6.33
CA ASN A 123 26.92 2.05 -5.71
C ASN A 123 26.25 2.47 -4.39
N ALA A 124 26.97 3.26 -3.61
CA ALA A 124 26.37 3.91 -2.45
C ALA A 124 25.13 4.74 -2.85
N GLY A 125 24.03 4.55 -2.13
CA GLY A 125 22.76 5.24 -2.37
C GLY A 125 22.00 4.77 -3.62
N ASN A 126 22.27 3.56 -4.14
CA ASN A 126 21.44 2.97 -5.19
C ASN A 126 20.09 2.45 -4.68
N PHE A 127 19.99 2.15 -3.39
CA PHE A 127 18.79 1.67 -2.73
C PHE A 127 18.09 0.51 -3.47
N PHE A 128 18.83 -0.53 -3.87
CA PHE A 128 18.26 -1.75 -4.41
C PHE A 128 17.22 -2.34 -3.43
N GLY A 129 16.07 -2.78 -3.95
CA GLY A 129 14.92 -3.11 -3.11
C GLY A 129 14.08 -1.89 -2.73
N TYR A 130 14.22 -0.76 -3.43
CA TYR A 130 13.33 0.39 -3.22
C TYR A 130 11.91 0.04 -3.62
N GLY A 131 11.73 -0.61 -4.77
CA GLY A 131 10.49 -1.16 -5.26
C GLY A 131 10.63 -2.67 -5.48
N VAL A 132 9.66 -3.48 -5.08
CA VAL A 132 9.66 -4.94 -5.33
C VAL A 132 8.28 -5.42 -5.79
N ALA A 133 8.24 -6.43 -6.65
CA ALA A 133 7.00 -7.10 -7.06
C ALA A 133 7.26 -8.56 -7.38
N GLY A 134 6.29 -9.42 -7.07
CA GLY A 134 6.25 -10.78 -7.59
C GLY A 134 5.66 -10.79 -9.00
N ILE A 135 6.34 -11.44 -9.93
CA ILE A 135 5.98 -11.37 -11.36
C ILE A 135 5.63 -12.73 -11.96
N GLY A 136 5.57 -13.79 -11.14
CA GLY A 136 5.35 -15.14 -11.63
C GLY A 136 6.56 -15.69 -12.39
N ASP A 137 6.40 -16.82 -13.06
CA ASP A 137 7.50 -17.51 -13.74
C ASP A 137 7.79 -16.87 -15.11
N TYR A 138 8.81 -16.01 -15.15
CA TYR A 138 9.12 -15.19 -16.33
C TYR A 138 10.07 -15.88 -17.31
N ASN A 139 10.73 -16.95 -16.89
CA ASN A 139 11.69 -17.70 -17.69
C ASN A 139 11.18 -19.12 -18.05
N ASN A 140 9.98 -19.49 -17.59
CA ASN A 140 9.32 -20.78 -17.77
C ASN A 140 10.07 -21.97 -17.18
N ASP A 141 10.72 -21.80 -16.03
CA ASP A 141 11.44 -22.87 -15.33
C ASP A 141 10.65 -23.53 -14.19
N GLY A 142 9.44 -23.05 -13.93
CA GLY A 142 8.55 -23.52 -12.88
C GLY A 142 8.75 -22.84 -11.52
N ILE A 143 9.64 -21.86 -11.41
CA ILE A 143 9.91 -21.09 -10.20
C ILE A 143 9.40 -19.65 -10.41
N PRO A 144 8.66 -19.08 -9.45
CA PRO A 144 8.28 -17.68 -9.53
C PRO A 144 9.49 -16.74 -9.46
N ASP A 145 9.46 -15.70 -10.29
CA ASP A 145 10.47 -14.66 -10.39
C ASP A 145 10.00 -13.35 -9.76
N ILE A 146 10.94 -12.40 -9.64
CA ILE A 146 10.72 -11.11 -8.98
C ILE A 146 11.20 -9.94 -9.84
N ALA A 147 10.61 -8.77 -9.63
CA ALA A 147 11.11 -7.50 -10.12
C ALA A 147 11.60 -6.64 -8.95
N VAL A 148 12.77 -6.01 -9.10
CA VAL A 148 13.40 -5.20 -8.05
C VAL A 148 13.97 -3.92 -8.62
N SER A 149 13.59 -2.77 -8.06
CA SER A 149 14.12 -1.48 -8.50
C SER A 149 15.31 -1.01 -7.66
N SER A 150 16.21 -0.30 -8.34
CA SER A 150 17.23 0.55 -7.77
C SER A 150 17.08 1.91 -8.46
N PRO A 151 16.28 2.84 -7.93
CA PRO A 151 15.75 3.96 -8.71
C PRO A 151 16.67 5.19 -8.77
N VAL A 152 17.85 5.16 -8.12
CA VAL A 152 18.69 6.35 -7.95
C VAL A 152 19.86 6.37 -8.94
N ALA A 153 20.01 7.51 -9.63
CA ALA A 153 21.09 7.80 -10.58
C ALA A 153 22.49 7.68 -9.92
N PRO A 154 23.57 7.39 -10.68
CA PRO A 154 23.64 7.34 -12.14
C PRO A 154 23.22 6.00 -12.76
N ASN A 155 23.00 4.96 -11.96
CA ASN A 155 22.78 3.59 -12.44
C ASN A 155 21.35 3.09 -12.16
N ASN A 156 20.36 3.99 -12.21
CA ASN A 156 18.99 3.60 -11.89
C ASN A 156 18.49 2.53 -12.85
N SER A 157 17.94 1.45 -12.30
CA SER A 157 17.60 0.24 -13.05
C SER A 157 16.43 -0.50 -12.41
N LEU A 158 15.70 -1.23 -13.25
CA LEU A 158 14.77 -2.27 -12.85
C LEU A 158 15.38 -3.63 -13.21
N TYR A 159 15.51 -4.50 -12.22
CA TYR A 159 16.00 -5.86 -12.40
C TYR A 159 14.81 -6.82 -12.46
N ILE A 160 14.76 -7.64 -13.49
CA ILE A 160 13.96 -8.86 -13.49
C ILE A 160 14.88 -9.99 -13.06
N ILE A 161 14.62 -10.57 -11.90
CA ILE A 161 15.51 -11.54 -11.26
C ILE A 161 14.82 -12.90 -11.30
N HIS A 162 15.52 -13.85 -11.92
CA HIS A 162 15.10 -15.23 -11.95
C HIS A 162 15.66 -15.98 -10.74
N LEU A 163 14.81 -16.69 -10.02
CA LEU A 163 15.18 -17.31 -8.74
C LEU A 163 15.53 -18.80 -8.89
N ASN A 164 16.32 -19.29 -7.95
CA ASN A 164 16.38 -20.72 -7.61
C ASN A 164 15.35 -21.03 -6.51
N THR A 165 15.04 -22.30 -6.29
CA THR A 165 14.07 -22.71 -5.24
C THR A 165 14.52 -22.40 -3.81
N ASP A 166 15.79 -22.04 -3.60
CA ASP A 166 16.31 -21.57 -2.32
C ASP A 166 16.27 -20.04 -2.17
N GLY A 167 15.67 -19.34 -3.14
CA GLY A 167 15.52 -17.89 -3.17
C GLY A 167 16.80 -17.15 -3.59
N THR A 168 17.86 -17.85 -3.99
CA THR A 168 19.06 -17.21 -4.56
C THR A 168 18.85 -16.84 -6.03
N VAL A 169 19.65 -15.90 -6.52
CA VAL A 169 19.62 -15.46 -7.92
C VAL A 169 20.17 -16.55 -8.83
N LYS A 170 19.35 -17.00 -9.78
CA LYS A 170 19.75 -17.87 -10.91
C LYS A 170 20.33 -17.06 -12.05
N SER A 171 19.65 -15.97 -12.41
CA SER A 171 20.07 -15.00 -13.44
C SER A 171 19.23 -13.73 -13.30
N PHE A 172 19.58 -12.66 -14.00
CA PHE A 172 18.73 -11.46 -14.05
C PHE A 172 18.86 -10.72 -15.39
N VAL A 173 17.84 -9.94 -15.71
CA VAL A 173 17.83 -8.98 -16.81
C VAL A 173 17.76 -7.57 -16.24
N LYS A 174 18.73 -6.73 -16.60
CA LYS A 174 18.81 -5.34 -16.17
C LYS A 174 18.16 -4.42 -17.21
N ASN A 175 17.15 -3.68 -16.78
CA ASN A 175 16.47 -2.65 -17.55
C ASN A 175 16.91 -1.27 -17.02
N GLU A 176 17.83 -0.63 -17.74
CA GLU A 176 18.44 0.63 -17.33
C GLU A 176 17.49 1.83 -17.46
N ASN A 177 17.75 2.88 -16.71
CA ASN A 177 17.04 4.16 -16.75
C ASN A 177 15.54 4.08 -16.38
N ILE A 178 15.11 3.02 -15.69
CA ILE A 178 13.78 2.95 -15.07
C ILE A 178 13.87 3.56 -13.66
N ILE A 179 12.91 4.42 -13.33
CA ILE A 179 12.74 4.98 -11.99
C ILE A 179 11.47 4.37 -11.44
N ALA A 180 11.59 3.62 -10.35
CA ALA A 180 10.44 3.05 -9.65
C ALA A 180 10.66 3.21 -8.15
N ASN A 181 10.07 4.27 -7.57
CA ASN A 181 10.06 4.47 -6.12
C ASN A 181 9.05 3.55 -5.42
N GLY A 182 8.32 2.78 -6.20
CA GLY A 182 7.30 1.84 -5.84
C GLY A 182 7.02 0.99 -7.07
N LEU A 183 6.68 -0.29 -6.87
CA LEU A 183 6.53 -1.23 -7.97
C LEU A 183 5.34 -2.14 -7.69
N THR A 184 4.48 -2.34 -8.68
CA THR A 184 3.31 -3.20 -8.53
C THR A 184 3.13 -4.07 -9.76
N ALA A 185 2.91 -5.36 -9.55
CA ALA A 185 2.40 -6.28 -10.57
C ALA A 185 0.89 -6.05 -10.77
N ILE A 186 0.49 -5.73 -12.00
CA ILE A 186 -0.91 -5.41 -12.34
C ILE A 186 -1.60 -6.48 -13.19
N GLY A 187 -0.96 -7.65 -13.33
CA GLY A 187 -1.41 -8.73 -14.20
C GLY A 187 -1.14 -8.44 -15.68
N ASP A 188 -1.57 -9.34 -16.55
CA ASP A 188 -1.42 -9.22 -18.00
C ASP A 188 -2.43 -8.21 -18.57
N LEU A 189 -1.97 -6.98 -18.79
CA LEU A 189 -2.80 -5.89 -19.26
C LEU A 189 -2.94 -5.93 -20.78
N ASN A 190 -1.89 -6.37 -21.50
CA ASN A 190 -1.83 -6.34 -22.96
C ASN A 190 -2.19 -7.68 -23.66
N GLY A 191 -2.39 -8.75 -22.90
CA GLY A 191 -2.75 -10.08 -23.42
C GLY A 191 -1.57 -10.88 -23.98
N ASP A 192 -0.33 -10.58 -23.57
CA ASP A 192 0.87 -11.30 -24.02
C ASP A 192 1.26 -12.48 -23.12
N ASN A 193 0.49 -12.74 -22.07
CA ASN A 193 0.70 -13.74 -21.01
C ASN A 193 1.89 -13.45 -20.09
N ARG A 194 2.37 -12.20 -20.05
CA ARG A 194 3.31 -11.73 -19.03
C ARG A 194 2.60 -10.76 -18.11
N ILE A 195 2.97 -10.80 -16.84
CA ILE A 195 2.47 -9.82 -15.87
C ILE A 195 3.05 -8.45 -16.24
N ASP A 196 2.23 -7.42 -16.38
CA ASP A 196 2.71 -6.06 -16.56
C ASP A 196 2.96 -5.39 -15.22
N LEU A 197 3.82 -4.36 -15.24
CA LEU A 197 4.24 -3.64 -14.05
C LEU A 197 3.81 -2.18 -14.10
N VAL A 198 3.56 -1.60 -12.94
CA VAL A 198 3.49 -0.14 -12.76
C VAL A 198 4.67 0.32 -11.92
N ALA A 199 5.48 1.22 -12.47
CA ALA A 199 6.52 1.93 -11.76
C ALA A 199 6.00 3.27 -11.26
N CYS A 200 6.06 3.48 -9.94
CA CYS A 200 5.59 4.71 -9.31
C CYS A 200 6.70 5.77 -9.28
N VAL A 201 6.40 6.98 -9.79
CA VAL A 201 7.34 8.10 -9.87
C VAL A 201 6.74 9.36 -9.20
N PRO A 202 6.44 9.32 -7.89
CA PRO A 202 5.82 10.45 -7.17
C PRO A 202 6.63 11.74 -7.20
N GLY A 203 7.94 11.67 -7.44
CA GLY A 203 8.81 12.84 -7.61
C GLY A 203 8.86 13.41 -9.03
N SER A 204 8.04 12.92 -9.96
CA SER A 204 8.06 13.41 -11.34
C SER A 204 7.66 14.89 -11.41
N ASN A 205 8.40 15.64 -12.22
CA ASN A 205 8.11 17.03 -12.54
C ASN A 205 7.31 17.21 -13.84
N ASP A 206 6.75 16.11 -14.37
CA ASP A 206 5.93 16.21 -15.57
C ASP A 206 4.61 16.94 -15.28
N GLY A 207 4.33 17.98 -16.05
CA GLY A 207 3.21 18.89 -15.84
C GLY A 207 3.37 19.93 -14.73
N GLY A 208 4.39 19.86 -13.87
CA GLY A 208 4.64 20.84 -12.80
C GLY A 208 5.60 20.31 -11.74
N ASN A 209 5.81 21.04 -10.64
CA ASN A 209 6.80 20.60 -9.64
C ASN A 209 6.25 19.45 -8.79
N ASN A 210 6.96 18.31 -8.74
CA ASN A 210 6.61 17.12 -7.95
C ASN A 210 5.13 16.69 -8.07
N ARG A 211 4.52 16.87 -9.25
CA ARG A 211 3.13 16.42 -9.44
C ARG A 211 3.01 14.91 -9.40
N GLY A 212 4.09 14.22 -9.77
CA GLY A 212 4.15 12.77 -9.82
C GLY A 212 3.62 12.19 -11.12
N ALA A 213 3.96 10.92 -11.35
CA ALA A 213 3.59 10.14 -12.50
C ALA A 213 3.62 8.64 -12.16
N ILE A 214 3.02 7.83 -13.02
CA ILE A 214 3.27 6.39 -13.07
C ILE A 214 3.67 5.99 -14.50
N ASP A 215 4.47 4.95 -14.62
CA ASP A 215 4.81 4.32 -15.90
C ASP A 215 4.26 2.89 -15.92
N ILE A 216 3.36 2.58 -16.86
CA ILE A 216 2.94 1.21 -17.15
C ILE A 216 4.00 0.58 -18.06
N LEU A 217 4.64 -0.47 -17.56
CA LEU A 217 5.76 -1.16 -18.20
C LEU A 217 5.30 -2.52 -18.73
N PHE A 218 5.47 -2.70 -20.03
CA PHE A 218 5.27 -3.98 -20.71
C PHE A 218 6.62 -4.65 -20.93
N LEU A 219 6.71 -5.95 -20.67
CA LEU A 219 7.95 -6.72 -20.81
C LEU A 219 7.84 -7.73 -21.94
N ASN A 220 8.94 -7.97 -22.65
CA ASN A 220 8.99 -8.97 -23.71
C ASN A 220 9.43 -10.35 -23.19
N ASP A 221 9.51 -11.33 -24.09
CA ASP A 221 9.90 -12.70 -23.78
C ASP A 221 11.31 -12.83 -23.16
N GLU A 222 12.19 -11.86 -23.40
CA GLU A 222 13.51 -11.80 -22.79
C GLU A 222 13.55 -10.98 -21.48
N SER A 223 12.39 -10.75 -20.84
CA SER A 223 12.26 -9.96 -19.61
C SER A 223 12.77 -8.51 -19.73
N LYS A 224 12.77 -7.96 -20.94
CA LYS A 224 13.15 -6.57 -21.21
C LYS A 224 11.93 -5.68 -21.28
N VAL A 225 12.02 -4.51 -20.65
CA VAL A 225 11.02 -3.45 -20.79
C VAL A 225 10.99 -3.00 -22.24
N MET A 226 9.80 -2.99 -22.82
CA MET A 226 9.53 -2.46 -24.15
C MET A 226 9.34 -0.94 -24.07
N TYR A 227 10.42 -0.17 -23.96
CA TYR A 227 10.37 1.29 -23.75
C TYR A 227 9.48 2.07 -24.74
N GLY A 228 9.36 1.60 -25.98
CA GLY A 228 8.48 2.23 -26.98
C GLY A 228 6.98 2.02 -26.73
N ASN A 229 6.63 1.08 -25.86
CA ASN A 229 5.25 0.72 -25.51
C ASN A 229 4.88 1.20 -24.11
N THR A 230 5.84 1.72 -23.31
CA THR A 230 5.57 2.26 -21.98
C THR A 230 4.53 3.37 -22.05
N VAL A 231 3.53 3.30 -21.16
CA VAL A 231 2.49 4.32 -21.04
C VAL A 231 2.72 5.11 -19.75
N THR A 232 3.22 6.34 -19.90
CA THR A 232 3.36 7.28 -18.80
C THR A 232 2.05 8.01 -18.57
N ILE A 233 1.54 7.95 -17.34
CA ILE A 233 0.35 8.69 -16.89
C ILE A 233 0.80 9.79 -15.92
N SER A 234 0.59 11.03 -16.33
CA SER A 234 0.95 12.25 -15.59
C SER A 234 -0.06 13.36 -15.92
N ASP A 235 0.06 14.54 -15.31
CA ASP A 235 -0.84 15.67 -15.63
C ASP A 235 -0.83 16.07 -17.13
N THR A 236 0.24 15.75 -17.88
CA THR A 236 0.35 16.07 -19.32
C THR A 236 0.43 14.86 -20.26
N GLN A 237 0.53 13.64 -19.73
CA GLN A 237 0.67 12.40 -20.50
C GLN A 237 -0.35 11.35 -20.10
N GLY A 238 -0.55 10.35 -20.96
CA GLY A 238 -1.39 9.20 -20.61
C GLY A 238 -2.87 9.51 -20.41
N GLY A 239 -3.36 10.64 -20.91
CA GLY A 239 -4.79 11.01 -20.86
C GLY A 239 -5.32 11.49 -19.50
N LEU A 240 -4.50 11.55 -18.44
CA LEU A 240 -4.98 12.02 -17.13
C LEU A 240 -5.53 13.44 -17.24
N GLY A 241 -4.79 14.35 -17.88
CA GLY A 241 -5.13 15.77 -17.98
C GLY A 241 -5.18 16.47 -16.63
N ALA A 242 -5.75 17.68 -16.60
CA ALA A 242 -5.75 18.54 -15.41
C ALA A 242 -6.36 17.84 -14.17
N GLY A 243 -5.76 18.08 -13.01
CA GLY A 243 -6.29 17.62 -11.72
C GLY A 243 -5.24 17.47 -10.64
N LEU A 244 -3.96 17.43 -11.02
CA LEU A 244 -2.84 17.41 -10.09
C LEU A 244 -2.32 18.83 -9.83
N GLY A 245 -2.15 19.15 -8.55
CA GLY A 245 -1.41 20.32 -8.09
C GLY A 245 0.09 20.02 -7.98
N ASP A 246 0.90 21.09 -7.92
CA ASP A 246 2.30 20.95 -7.51
C ASP A 246 2.38 20.29 -6.13
N ASP A 247 3.38 19.42 -5.96
CA ASP A 247 3.60 18.58 -4.78
C ASP A 247 2.51 17.54 -4.48
N ASP A 248 1.55 17.26 -5.37
CA ASP A 248 0.54 16.19 -5.14
C ASP A 248 1.16 14.78 -5.04
N GLN A 249 2.35 14.57 -5.62
CA GLN A 249 3.09 13.32 -5.61
C GLN A 249 2.28 12.09 -6.07
N PHE A 250 1.60 12.25 -7.20
CA PHE A 250 0.86 11.19 -7.88
C PHE A 250 1.73 9.98 -8.23
N GLY A 251 1.20 8.78 -8.01
CA GLY A 251 1.88 7.50 -8.15
C GLY A 251 2.12 6.80 -6.81
N GLY A 252 2.20 7.55 -5.71
CA GLY A 252 2.34 6.95 -4.38
C GLY A 252 3.49 5.94 -4.29
N ARG A 253 3.24 4.85 -3.57
CA ARG A 253 4.15 3.71 -3.38
C ARG A 253 3.69 2.46 -4.11
N GLU A 254 2.40 2.16 -4.06
CA GLU A 254 1.80 1.05 -4.81
C GLU A 254 0.51 1.53 -5.46
N VAL A 255 0.09 0.83 -6.51
CA VAL A 255 -1.19 1.02 -7.20
C VAL A 255 -2.06 -0.22 -7.04
N ALA A 256 -3.33 -0.15 -7.39
CA ALA A 256 -4.21 -1.31 -7.36
C ALA A 256 -4.97 -1.46 -8.68
N MET A 257 -4.74 -2.57 -9.38
CA MET A 257 -5.57 -2.96 -10.54
C MET A 257 -6.87 -3.56 -10.00
N LEU A 258 -7.95 -2.80 -10.10
CA LEU A 258 -9.28 -3.19 -9.61
C LEU A 258 -10.03 -4.06 -10.62
N GLY A 259 -9.60 -4.07 -11.89
CA GLY A 259 -10.31 -4.77 -12.96
C GLY A 259 -11.43 -3.91 -13.53
N ASP A 260 -12.38 -4.52 -14.24
CA ASP A 260 -13.53 -3.83 -14.85
C ASP A 260 -14.65 -3.69 -13.80
N ILE A 261 -14.65 -2.58 -13.07
CA ILE A 261 -15.55 -2.34 -11.94
C ILE A 261 -16.98 -2.06 -12.41
N ASP A 262 -17.11 -1.34 -13.53
CA ASP A 262 -18.41 -0.88 -14.04
C ASP A 262 -18.95 -1.72 -15.22
N ASN A 263 -18.26 -2.81 -15.55
CA ASN A 263 -18.59 -3.73 -16.65
C ASN A 263 -18.69 -3.02 -18.01
N ASP A 264 -17.95 -1.94 -18.22
CA ASP A 264 -17.89 -1.23 -19.50
C ASP A 264 -16.84 -1.84 -20.46
N GLY A 265 -16.08 -2.81 -19.97
CA GLY A 265 -15.02 -3.52 -20.67
C GLY A 265 -13.63 -2.98 -20.36
N ASN A 266 -13.49 -1.73 -19.91
CA ASN A 266 -12.22 -1.12 -19.55
C ASN A 266 -11.80 -1.52 -18.14
N LYS A 267 -10.49 -1.46 -17.87
CA LYS A 267 -9.97 -1.78 -16.54
C LYS A 267 -9.75 -0.50 -15.74
N GLU A 268 -10.07 -0.55 -14.46
CA GLU A 268 -9.80 0.48 -13.47
C GLU A 268 -8.49 0.24 -12.72
N LEU A 269 -7.70 1.30 -12.63
CA LEU A 269 -6.47 1.37 -11.85
C LEU A 269 -6.59 2.47 -10.79
N ALA A 270 -6.40 2.11 -9.52
CA ALA A 270 -6.31 3.07 -8.44
C ALA A 270 -4.87 3.53 -8.23
N VAL A 271 -4.67 4.85 -8.07
CA VAL A 271 -3.36 5.49 -7.94
C VAL A 271 -3.40 6.60 -6.90
N GLY A 272 -2.40 6.61 -6.01
CA GLY A 272 -2.29 7.58 -4.93
C GLY A 272 -1.74 8.94 -5.36
N ALA A 273 -2.28 10.03 -4.83
CA ALA A 273 -1.67 11.37 -4.80
C ALA A 273 -1.58 11.82 -3.34
N PHE A 274 -0.71 11.16 -2.60
CA PHE A 274 -0.74 11.16 -1.13
C PHE A 274 -0.37 12.50 -0.49
N MET A 275 0.28 13.40 -1.24
CA MET A 275 0.58 14.75 -0.75
C MET A 275 -0.48 15.78 -1.15
N SER A 276 -1.55 15.36 -1.83
CA SER A 276 -2.60 16.28 -2.29
C SER A 276 -3.27 17.02 -1.15
N ASN A 277 -3.70 18.26 -1.44
CA ASN A 277 -4.32 19.17 -0.48
C ASN A 277 -3.46 19.41 0.78
N GLY A 278 -2.14 19.57 0.60
CA GLY A 278 -1.22 19.84 1.69
C GLY A 278 -0.99 18.65 2.61
N GLY A 279 -0.84 17.45 2.03
CA GLY A 279 -0.54 16.22 2.77
C GLY A 279 -1.75 15.44 3.26
N LYS A 280 -2.99 15.93 3.10
CA LYS A 280 -4.17 15.12 3.42
C LYS A 280 -4.21 13.86 2.56
N GLY A 281 -3.91 14.01 1.28
CA GLY A 281 -3.81 12.92 0.31
C GLY A 281 -5.11 12.62 -0.43
N ALA A 282 -4.99 11.80 -1.47
CA ALA A 282 -6.09 11.40 -2.34
C ALA A 282 -5.78 10.07 -3.03
N VAL A 283 -6.84 9.38 -3.46
CA VAL A 283 -6.79 8.25 -4.38
C VAL A 283 -7.50 8.65 -5.67
N TRP A 284 -6.92 8.35 -6.82
CA TRP A 284 -7.57 8.46 -8.12
C TRP A 284 -7.92 7.08 -8.63
N ILE A 285 -9.17 6.86 -9.08
CA ILE A 285 -9.52 5.66 -9.85
C ILE A 285 -9.59 6.07 -11.31
N LEU A 286 -8.79 5.42 -12.15
CA LEU A 286 -8.60 5.71 -13.56
C LEU A 286 -9.20 4.58 -14.39
N SER A 287 -10.11 4.88 -15.31
CA SER A 287 -10.50 3.93 -16.37
C SER A 287 -9.51 4.03 -17.52
N LEU A 288 -8.93 2.90 -17.90
CA LEU A 288 -7.91 2.82 -18.94
C LEU A 288 -8.50 2.29 -20.26
N ASP A 289 -8.23 2.98 -21.36
CA ASP A 289 -8.58 2.49 -22.69
C ASP A 289 -7.94 1.12 -22.96
N ASN A 290 -8.73 0.13 -23.35
CA ASN A 290 -8.25 -1.25 -23.55
C ASN A 290 -7.19 -1.45 -24.63
N THR A 291 -6.92 -0.47 -25.48
CA THR A 291 -5.94 -0.58 -26.57
C THR A 291 -4.70 0.24 -26.31
N THR A 292 -4.88 1.47 -25.83
CA THR A 292 -3.80 2.45 -25.62
C THR A 292 -3.36 2.55 -24.18
N TYR A 293 -4.16 2.03 -23.25
CA TYR A 293 -3.98 2.10 -21.79
C TYR A 293 -3.89 3.54 -21.24
N ASN A 294 -4.27 4.52 -22.04
CA ASN A 294 -4.44 5.90 -21.61
C ASN A 294 -5.72 6.04 -20.78
N VAL A 295 -5.72 6.99 -19.84
CA VAL A 295 -6.89 7.35 -19.05
C VAL A 295 -7.98 7.93 -19.95
N ILE A 296 -9.18 7.33 -19.90
CA ILE A 296 -10.38 7.81 -20.60
C ILE A 296 -11.40 8.46 -19.66
N SER A 297 -11.38 8.05 -18.38
CA SER A 297 -12.18 8.67 -17.33
C SER A 297 -11.46 8.53 -15.99
N LYS A 298 -11.78 9.42 -15.04
CA LYS A 298 -11.18 9.39 -13.71
C LYS A 298 -12.11 9.97 -12.65
N ILE A 299 -11.98 9.48 -11.43
CA ILE A 299 -12.56 10.10 -10.23
C ILE A 299 -11.48 10.32 -9.16
N LYS A 300 -11.69 11.28 -8.27
CA LYS A 300 -10.81 11.59 -7.13
C LYS A 300 -11.52 11.29 -5.82
N ILE A 301 -10.95 10.47 -4.97
CA ILE A 301 -11.43 10.14 -3.63
C ILE A 301 -10.50 10.83 -2.63
N THR A 302 -11.06 11.66 -1.76
CA THR A 302 -10.36 12.39 -0.68
C THR A 302 -11.41 12.85 0.33
N GLU A 303 -10.99 13.43 1.46
CA GLU A 303 -11.88 13.95 2.50
C GLU A 303 -13.05 14.78 1.91
N GLY A 304 -14.27 14.32 2.16
CA GLY A 304 -15.51 14.99 1.76
C GLY A 304 -15.87 14.85 0.28
N LEU A 305 -15.17 14.02 -0.49
CA LEU A 305 -15.38 13.85 -1.93
C LEU A 305 -15.62 12.39 -2.32
N ASN A 306 -16.58 12.15 -3.21
CA ASN A 306 -16.89 10.84 -3.80
C ASN A 306 -17.07 9.73 -2.75
N GLY A 307 -17.79 10.06 -1.66
CA GLY A 307 -18.21 9.11 -0.64
C GLY A 307 -17.24 8.89 0.52
N PHE A 308 -15.99 9.35 0.41
CA PHE A 308 -15.04 9.27 1.53
C PHE A 308 -15.28 10.42 2.51
N THR A 309 -15.91 10.12 3.65
CA THR A 309 -16.34 11.14 4.63
C THR A 309 -15.45 11.23 5.86
N ASP A 310 -14.33 10.51 5.91
CA ASP A 310 -13.42 10.60 7.04
C ASP A 310 -12.60 11.89 7.05
N GLU A 311 -12.18 12.32 8.23
CA GLU A 311 -11.32 13.48 8.42
C GLU A 311 -9.84 13.10 8.40
N LEU A 312 -9.07 13.77 7.53
CA LEU A 312 -7.64 13.57 7.36
C LEU A 312 -6.89 14.76 7.96
N THR A 313 -5.88 14.48 8.78
CA THR A 313 -5.07 15.56 9.36
C THR A 313 -4.25 16.29 8.30
N SER A 314 -4.01 17.58 8.54
CA SER A 314 -3.04 18.41 7.81
C SER A 314 -1.89 18.88 8.73
N ASP A 315 -1.80 18.30 9.92
CA ASP A 315 -0.83 18.72 10.95
C ASP A 315 0.59 18.28 10.61
N VAL A 316 1.56 18.85 11.32
CA VAL A 316 2.95 18.42 11.25
C VAL A 316 3.12 17.16 12.11
N ASN A 317 3.61 16.10 11.48
CA ASN A 317 3.88 14.82 12.12
C ASN A 317 5.17 14.88 12.96
N PRO A 318 5.33 14.02 13.99
CA PRO A 318 6.54 14.00 14.84
C PRO A 318 7.86 13.86 14.05
N ASN A 319 7.81 13.16 12.92
CA ASN A 319 8.95 12.97 12.02
C ASN A 319 9.22 14.16 11.06
N GLY A 320 8.51 15.28 11.23
CA GLY A 320 8.70 16.52 10.46
C GLY A 320 8.01 16.56 9.09
N THR A 321 7.35 15.49 8.66
CA THR A 321 6.42 15.53 7.51
C THR A 321 5.10 16.18 7.92
N TYR A 322 4.15 16.32 6.99
CA TYR A 322 2.85 16.92 7.27
C TYR A 322 1.72 16.14 6.62
N GLY A 323 0.55 16.19 7.24
CA GLY A 323 -0.69 15.57 6.79
C GLY A 323 -0.77 14.06 6.98
N ALA A 324 -1.93 13.51 6.61
CA ALA A 324 -2.31 12.11 6.77
C ALA A 324 -1.63 11.14 5.78
N ASN A 325 -1.29 11.63 4.59
CA ASN A 325 -0.79 10.87 3.45
C ASN A 325 -1.74 9.77 2.97
N PHE A 326 -3.05 10.06 2.90
CA PHE A 326 -4.04 9.13 2.38
C PHE A 326 -3.77 8.78 0.91
N GLY A 327 -3.83 7.49 0.57
CA GLY A 327 -3.48 7.00 -0.77
C GLY A 327 -1.99 6.75 -0.96
N HIS A 328 -1.17 6.73 0.09
CA HIS A 328 0.27 6.48 -0.07
C HIS A 328 0.59 5.10 -0.65
N ALA A 329 -0.16 4.07 -0.26
CA ALA A 329 0.02 2.67 -0.64
C ALA A 329 -1.34 1.99 -0.70
N MET A 330 -1.51 0.99 -1.57
CA MET A 330 -2.80 0.33 -1.77
C MET A 330 -2.68 -1.02 -2.47
N CYS A 331 -3.71 -1.87 -2.31
CA CYS A 331 -3.88 -3.09 -3.07
C CYS A 331 -5.37 -3.37 -3.36
N ALA A 332 -5.64 -4.07 -4.46
CA ALA A 332 -6.95 -4.66 -4.71
C ALA A 332 -7.08 -5.93 -3.85
N ALA A 333 -8.08 -5.99 -2.99
CA ALA A 333 -8.27 -7.12 -2.07
C ALA A 333 -9.40 -8.08 -2.49
N GLY A 334 -9.96 -7.86 -3.68
CA GLY A 334 -11.16 -8.54 -4.13
C GLY A 334 -12.41 -7.99 -3.43
N ASP A 335 -13.52 -8.71 -3.58
CA ASP A 335 -14.81 -8.37 -2.99
C ASP A 335 -14.87 -8.90 -1.54
N ILE A 336 -14.66 -8.02 -0.56
CA ILE A 336 -14.64 -8.34 0.87
C ILE A 336 -16.06 -8.33 1.45
N ASP A 337 -16.93 -7.44 0.97
CA ASP A 337 -18.32 -7.30 1.47
C ASP A 337 -19.36 -8.16 0.73
N GLY A 338 -18.93 -8.90 -0.29
CA GLY A 338 -19.72 -9.89 -1.03
C GLY A 338 -20.74 -9.27 -1.98
N ASP A 339 -20.59 -8.00 -2.35
CA ASP A 339 -21.55 -7.29 -3.20
C ASP A 339 -21.27 -7.41 -4.72
N GLY A 340 -20.16 -8.07 -5.08
CA GLY A 340 -19.72 -8.30 -6.45
C GLY A 340 -18.79 -7.21 -6.99
N ILE A 341 -18.49 -6.17 -6.20
CA ILE A 341 -17.58 -5.09 -6.57
C ILE A 341 -16.24 -5.29 -5.84
N PRO A 342 -15.09 -5.15 -6.53
CA PRO A 342 -13.81 -5.26 -5.86
C PRO A 342 -13.56 -4.09 -4.90
N ASP A 343 -13.10 -4.40 -3.70
CA ASP A 343 -12.75 -3.44 -2.66
C ASP A 343 -11.27 -3.04 -2.73
N LEU A 344 -11.02 -1.80 -2.30
CA LEU A 344 -9.70 -1.20 -2.28
C LEU A 344 -9.20 -1.06 -0.84
N ILE A 345 -8.04 -1.63 -0.54
CA ILE A 345 -7.33 -1.34 0.71
C ILE A 345 -6.29 -0.28 0.45
N THR A 346 -6.27 0.78 1.26
CA THR A 346 -5.32 1.91 1.12
C THR A 346 -4.82 2.41 2.48
N GLY A 347 -3.68 3.07 2.49
CA GLY A 347 -3.06 3.62 3.70
C GLY A 347 -3.10 5.15 3.79
N ALA A 348 -3.16 5.66 5.01
CA ALA A 348 -2.81 7.02 5.43
C ALA A 348 -1.70 6.92 6.48
N ASN A 349 -0.48 6.63 6.01
CA ASN A 349 0.64 6.17 6.83
C ASN A 349 1.28 7.24 7.73
N GLN A 350 0.67 8.41 7.81
CA GLN A 350 1.08 9.51 8.67
C GLN A 350 -0.09 10.05 9.51
N GLN A 351 -1.29 9.48 9.35
CA GLN A 351 -2.42 9.74 10.22
C GLN A 351 -2.14 9.06 11.57
N TYR A 352 -1.72 9.84 12.57
CA TYR A 352 -1.36 9.36 13.91
C TYR A 352 -0.30 8.23 13.86
N GLU A 353 -0.59 7.02 14.34
CA GLU A 353 0.26 5.83 14.26
C GLU A 353 0.41 5.24 12.83
N GLY A 354 -0.34 5.78 11.88
CA GLY A 354 -0.54 5.26 10.53
C GLY A 354 -1.83 4.45 10.46
N TRP A 355 -2.77 4.86 9.62
CA TRP A 355 -4.08 4.22 9.52
C TRP A 355 -4.24 3.49 8.19
N GLY A 356 -4.71 2.25 8.24
CA GLY A 356 -5.23 1.54 7.08
C GLY A 356 -6.72 1.80 6.88
N TYR A 357 -7.18 1.66 5.64
CA TYR A 357 -8.58 1.76 5.25
C TYR A 357 -8.95 0.63 4.30
N ILE A 358 -10.14 0.08 4.47
CA ILE A 358 -10.85 -0.67 3.42
C ILE A 358 -11.93 0.25 2.88
N LEU A 359 -11.88 0.53 1.58
CA LEU A 359 -12.89 1.31 0.87
C LEU A 359 -13.78 0.33 0.11
N TYR A 360 -15.04 0.27 0.51
CA TYR A 360 -16.06 -0.49 -0.21
C TYR A 360 -16.57 0.40 -1.34
N LEU A 361 -16.42 -0.05 -2.58
CA LEU A 361 -16.68 0.78 -3.76
C LEU A 361 -18.08 0.50 -4.35
N ASN A 362 -18.63 1.49 -5.05
CA ASN A 362 -19.77 1.30 -5.93
C ASN A 362 -19.29 1.01 -7.36
N GLU A 363 -20.19 0.51 -8.22
CA GLU A 363 -19.96 0.40 -9.68
C GLU A 363 -19.48 1.73 -10.29
N ASP A 364 -19.98 2.88 -9.81
CA ASP A 364 -19.54 4.21 -10.29
C ASP A 364 -18.18 4.67 -9.72
N LYS A 365 -17.45 3.76 -9.06
CA LYS A 365 -16.13 3.91 -8.45
C LYS A 365 -16.13 4.77 -7.17
N THR A 366 -17.25 5.39 -6.79
CA THR A 366 -17.33 6.16 -5.53
C THR A 366 -17.31 5.24 -4.31
N VAL A 367 -16.95 5.78 -3.14
CA VAL A 367 -16.93 5.03 -1.89
C VAL A 367 -18.35 4.88 -1.33
N LYS A 368 -18.82 3.64 -1.19
CA LYS A 368 -20.08 3.26 -0.56
C LYS A 368 -20.00 3.39 0.97
N SER A 369 -18.92 2.86 1.53
CA SER A 369 -18.58 2.91 2.95
C SER A 369 -17.10 2.62 3.14
N PHE A 370 -16.57 2.76 4.36
CA PHE A 370 -15.20 2.37 4.67
C PHE A 370 -15.07 1.79 6.09
N SER A 371 -14.07 0.94 6.27
CA SER A 371 -13.58 0.50 7.58
C SER A 371 -12.18 1.06 7.81
N ARG A 372 -11.88 1.49 9.03
CA ARG A 372 -10.51 1.83 9.45
C ARG A 372 -9.81 0.59 10.01
N ILE A 373 -8.48 0.60 9.95
CA ILE A 373 -7.58 -0.38 10.57
C ILE A 373 -6.49 0.40 11.28
N ASN A 374 -6.55 0.46 12.60
CA ASN A 374 -5.61 1.19 13.45
C ASN A 374 -5.66 0.58 14.88
N ASN A 375 -5.18 1.30 15.91
CA ASN A 375 -5.20 0.79 17.28
C ASN A 375 -6.63 0.64 17.86
N ASP A 376 -7.55 1.49 17.44
CA ASP A 376 -8.91 1.59 18.00
C ASP A 376 -9.97 0.90 17.12
N ASP A 377 -9.69 0.72 15.83
CA ASP A 377 -10.62 0.25 14.80
C ASP A 377 -10.12 -1.01 14.06
N GLY A 378 -11.05 -1.70 13.40
CA GLY A 378 -10.76 -2.86 12.54
C GLY A 378 -10.76 -4.22 13.26
N GLY A 379 -10.71 -4.23 14.59
CA GLY A 379 -10.91 -5.44 15.40
C GLY A 379 -9.70 -6.37 15.51
N PHE A 380 -8.52 -5.90 15.09
CA PHE A 380 -7.26 -6.63 15.22
C PHE A 380 -6.55 -6.42 16.57
N GLU A 381 -7.02 -5.46 17.38
CA GLU A 381 -6.39 -5.09 18.65
C GLU A 381 -4.89 -4.74 18.47
N LEU A 382 -4.60 -3.92 17.45
CA LEU A 382 -3.25 -3.45 17.18
C LEU A 382 -2.74 -2.57 18.35
N ASN A 383 -1.43 -2.57 18.54
CA ASN A 383 -0.76 -1.71 19.51
C ASN A 383 0.48 -1.07 18.86
N LEU A 384 0.20 -0.15 17.95
CA LEU A 384 1.17 0.59 17.16
C LEU A 384 1.63 1.84 17.94
N GLU A 385 2.93 2.10 17.91
CA GLU A 385 3.50 3.32 18.48
C GLU A 385 3.16 4.53 17.61
N SER A 386 3.20 5.73 18.18
CA SER A 386 2.81 6.96 17.45
C SER A 386 3.70 7.30 16.26
N GLU A 387 4.89 6.70 16.16
CA GLU A 387 5.81 6.86 15.02
C GLU A 387 5.83 5.64 14.09
N GLU A 388 4.95 4.65 14.31
CA GLU A 388 5.01 3.37 13.60
C GLU A 388 4.83 3.52 12.09
N ARG A 389 4.03 4.50 11.64
CA ARG A 389 3.70 4.70 10.22
C ARG A 389 3.17 3.43 9.57
N PHE A 390 2.28 2.73 10.27
CA PHE A 390 1.56 1.58 9.74
C PHE A 390 0.86 1.92 8.41
N SER A 391 0.67 0.93 7.53
CA SER A 391 0.11 1.07 6.16
C SER A 391 0.99 1.85 5.17
N ARG A 392 2.31 1.88 5.39
CA ARG A 392 3.26 2.58 4.51
C ARG A 392 3.46 1.91 3.15
N SER A 393 3.28 0.60 3.09
CA SER A 393 3.15 -0.27 1.92
C SER A 393 2.05 -1.28 2.23
N ILE A 394 1.36 -1.77 1.22
CA ILE A 394 0.22 -2.67 1.33
C ILE A 394 0.22 -3.62 0.12
N SER A 395 0.20 -4.92 0.38
CA SER A 395 0.04 -5.92 -0.69
C SER A 395 -0.87 -7.07 -0.29
N PHE A 396 -1.57 -7.60 -1.30
CA PHE A 396 -2.51 -8.69 -1.14
C PHE A 396 -1.78 -10.04 -1.20
N ALA A 397 -1.76 -10.77 -0.08
CA ALA A 397 -1.10 -12.07 0.01
C ALA A 397 -2.00 -13.25 -0.40
N GLY A 398 -3.33 -13.05 -0.47
CA GLY A 398 -4.28 -14.12 -0.80
C GLY A 398 -4.63 -15.01 0.39
N ASP A 399 -5.19 -16.19 0.14
CA ASP A 399 -5.55 -17.15 1.19
C ASP A 399 -4.35 -18.00 1.61
N LEU A 400 -3.50 -17.43 2.46
CA LEU A 400 -2.29 -18.09 2.94
C LEU A 400 -2.60 -19.32 3.83
N LYS A 401 -3.77 -19.35 4.49
CA LYS A 401 -4.18 -20.45 5.38
C LYS A 401 -4.87 -21.59 4.65
N GLY A 402 -5.39 -21.33 3.45
CA GLY A 402 -6.25 -22.25 2.70
C GLY A 402 -7.62 -22.45 3.36
N ASP A 403 -8.07 -21.50 4.18
CA ASP A 403 -9.29 -21.62 5.00
C ASP A 403 -10.37 -20.56 4.66
N GLY A 404 -10.15 -19.85 3.55
CA GLY A 404 -11.00 -18.77 3.05
C GLY A 404 -10.75 -17.42 3.71
N SER A 405 -9.80 -17.30 4.64
CA SER A 405 -9.35 -15.99 5.13
C SER A 405 -8.32 -15.39 4.18
N ILE A 406 -8.51 -14.14 3.79
CA ILE A 406 -7.52 -13.40 3.00
C ILE A 406 -6.47 -12.79 3.92
N ALA A 407 -5.22 -12.84 3.50
CA ALA A 407 -4.09 -12.18 4.14
C ALA A 407 -3.72 -10.92 3.36
N VAL A 408 -3.50 -9.83 4.10
CA VAL A 408 -3.03 -8.56 3.56
C VAL A 408 -1.84 -8.08 4.39
N ASN A 409 -0.77 -7.75 3.71
CA ASN A 409 0.48 -7.33 4.31
C ASN A 409 0.54 -5.82 4.39
N PHE A 410 0.82 -5.26 5.58
CA PHE A 410 0.98 -3.83 5.82
C PHE A 410 2.40 -3.54 6.31
N GLY A 411 3.08 -2.60 5.66
CA GLY A 411 4.41 -2.14 6.05
C GLY A 411 4.36 -1.03 7.11
N GLY A 412 5.35 -1.00 8.00
CA GLY A 412 5.49 -0.01 9.07
C GLY A 412 6.96 0.25 9.46
N GLY A 413 7.16 0.70 10.69
CA GLY A 413 8.46 1.01 11.29
C GLY A 413 9.13 2.29 10.78
N ALA A 414 8.84 3.43 11.39
CA ALA A 414 9.68 4.63 11.27
C ALA A 414 10.71 4.67 12.42
N GLY A 415 11.96 4.31 12.12
CA GLY A 415 13.09 4.51 13.04
C GLY A 415 13.71 3.25 13.62
N GLY A 416 13.08 2.09 13.46
CA GLY A 416 13.67 0.77 13.74
C GLY A 416 14.30 0.10 12.51
N THR A 417 14.40 -1.21 12.54
CA THR A 417 14.78 -2.06 11.39
C THR A 417 13.73 -2.02 10.28
N GLY A 418 12.46 -1.79 10.65
CA GLY A 418 11.28 -1.93 9.80
C GLY A 418 10.42 -3.11 10.25
N THR A 419 9.13 -3.07 9.92
CA THR A 419 8.14 -4.07 10.35
C THR A 419 7.17 -4.39 9.22
N LEU A 420 6.81 -5.66 9.08
CA LEU A 420 5.73 -6.13 8.21
C LEU A 420 4.64 -6.77 9.07
N TYR A 421 3.38 -6.38 8.85
CA TYR A 421 2.21 -6.93 9.54
C TYR A 421 1.35 -7.70 8.56
N THR A 422 1.17 -9.00 8.77
CA THR A 422 0.25 -9.82 7.96
C THR A 422 -1.07 -9.94 8.71
N LEU A 423 -2.10 -9.24 8.25
CA LEU A 423 -3.43 -9.24 8.85
C LEU A 423 -4.34 -10.23 8.11
N PHE A 424 -5.15 -10.98 8.85
CA PHE A 424 -6.08 -11.97 8.30
C PHE A 424 -7.54 -11.52 8.42
N PHE A 425 -8.22 -11.44 7.28
CA PHE A 425 -9.60 -11.01 7.17
C PHE A 425 -10.43 -12.19 6.68
N ARG A 426 -11.59 -12.44 7.30
CA ARG A 426 -12.59 -13.35 6.73
C ARG A 426 -13.72 -12.53 6.13
N PRO A 427 -13.86 -12.47 4.79
CA PRO A 427 -15.02 -11.88 4.12
C PRO A 427 -16.34 -12.43 4.69
N GLN A 428 -17.42 -11.66 4.69
CA GLN A 428 -18.71 -12.05 5.30
C GLN A 428 -19.88 -12.07 4.33
#